data_AF-A0A074MY19-F1
#
_entry.id   AF-A0A074MY19-F1
#
_cell.length_a   1.000
_cell.length_b   1.000
_cell.length_c   1.000
_cell.angle_alpha   90.00
_cell.angle_beta   90.00
_cell.angle_gamma   90.00
#
_symmetry.space_group_name_H-M   'P 1'
#
loop_
_entity.id
_entity.type
_entity.pdbx_description
1 polymer ?
#
loop_
_entity_poly.entity_id
_entity_poly.type
_entity_poly.pdbx_seq_one_letter_code
_entity_poly.pdbx_strand_id
1 'polypeptide(L)'
;MSDEQLRPEDAPPSLYDEHGNPRFFADPAMDRFVAVVMNLAQEVWVQEERLLALEEAKSGETVDRDAKAKEFIDRVFAPIRGA
;
A
#
# COMPACT_ATOMS: atom_id res chain seq x y z
N MET A 1 6.80 17.09 21.04
CA MET A 1 7.82 16.29 20.34
C MET A 1 7.66 16.63 18.88
N SER A 2 8.70 17.20 18.29
CA SER A 2 8.64 17.91 17.01
C SER A 2 8.47 16.91 15.86
N ASP A 3 7.39 17.01 15.09
CA ASP A 3 7.02 16.18 13.92
C ASP A 3 8.00 16.29 12.72
N GLU A 4 9.22 16.78 12.95
CA GLU A 4 10.17 17.14 11.90
C GLU A 4 10.86 15.92 11.26
N GLN A 5 10.65 14.72 11.80
CA GLN A 5 11.52 13.57 11.54
C GLN A 5 11.02 12.58 10.47
N LEU A 6 9.92 12.88 9.77
CA LEU A 6 9.33 11.99 8.76
C LEU A 6 9.41 12.50 7.31
N ARG A 7 10.03 13.67 7.07
CA ARG A 7 10.21 14.19 5.71
C ARG A 7 11.58 13.75 5.17
N PRO A 8 11.64 12.97 4.07
CA PRO A 8 12.89 12.76 3.35
C PRO A 8 13.46 14.12 2.93
N GLU A 9 14.78 14.33 3.10
CA GLU A 9 15.42 15.64 2.87
C GLU A 9 15.20 16.17 1.43
N ASP A 10 14.97 15.26 0.48
CA ASP A 10 14.79 15.55 -0.95
C ASP A 10 13.32 15.63 -1.40
N ALA A 11 12.36 15.55 -0.49
CA ALA A 11 10.95 15.52 -0.88
C ALA A 11 10.46 16.91 -1.30
N PRO A 12 9.89 17.09 -2.50
CA PRO A 12 9.38 18.38 -2.93
C PRO A 12 8.35 18.95 -1.95
N PRO A 13 8.37 20.27 -1.66
CA PRO A 13 7.46 20.90 -0.69
C PRO A 13 5.97 20.72 -1.02
N SER A 14 5.65 20.42 -2.29
CA SER A 14 4.29 20.21 -2.77
C SER A 14 3.70 18.84 -2.42
N LEU A 15 4.50 17.89 -1.91
CA LEU A 15 4.05 16.54 -1.54
C LEU A 15 3.48 16.47 -0.13
N TYR A 16 3.53 17.55 0.65
CA TYR A 16 3.03 17.59 2.01
C TYR A 16 2.18 18.84 2.24
N ASP A 17 1.12 18.72 3.03
CA ASP A 17 0.30 19.86 3.44
C ASP A 17 0.97 20.69 4.56
N GLU A 18 0.32 21.79 4.97
CA GLU A 18 0.80 22.67 6.04
C GLU A 18 0.90 21.97 7.42
N HIS A 19 0.30 20.78 7.55
CA HIS A 19 0.34 19.95 8.75
C HIS A 19 1.35 18.80 8.66
N GLY A 20 2.09 18.68 7.55
CA GLY A 20 3.08 17.62 7.33
C GLY A 20 2.49 16.28 6.88
N ASN A 21 1.22 16.23 6.48
CA ASN A 21 0.62 15.02 5.91
C ASN A 21 0.95 14.91 4.42
N PRO A 22 1.17 13.70 3.88
CA PRO A 22 1.31 13.49 2.45
C PRO A 22 0.09 14.00 1.68
N ARG A 23 0.33 14.81 0.65
CA ARG A 23 -0.65 15.37 -0.28
C ARG A 23 -0.20 15.08 -1.70
N PHE A 24 -0.89 14.15 -2.34
CA PHE A 24 -0.67 13.71 -3.72
C PHE A 24 -1.70 14.31 -4.68
N PHE A 25 -2.89 14.65 -4.18
CA PHE A 25 -3.99 15.17 -4.99
C PHE A 25 -4.36 16.62 -4.64
N ALA A 26 -5.06 17.27 -5.57
CA ALA A 26 -5.58 18.62 -5.35
C ALA A 26 -6.63 18.66 -4.23
N ASP A 27 -7.40 17.58 -4.06
CA ASP A 27 -8.41 17.41 -3.02
C ASP A 27 -7.87 16.57 -1.83
N PRO A 28 -7.72 17.15 -0.63
CA PRO A 28 -7.29 16.44 0.58
C PRO A 28 -8.22 15.28 1.00
N ALA A 29 -9.47 15.24 0.55
CA ALA A 29 -10.35 14.09 0.76
C ALA A 29 -9.88 12.87 -0.04
N MET A 30 -9.35 13.08 -1.26
CA MET A 30 -8.82 12.01 -2.10
C MET A 30 -7.55 11.40 -1.52
N ASP A 31 -6.65 12.22 -0.97
CA ASP A 31 -5.44 11.73 -0.30
C ASP A 31 -5.77 10.81 0.88
N ARG A 32 -6.70 11.23 1.74
CA ARG A 32 -7.18 10.41 2.87
C ARG A 32 -7.86 9.13 2.39
N PHE A 33 -8.66 9.22 1.33
CA PHE A 33 -9.32 8.05 0.76
C PHE A 33 -8.31 7.03 0.23
N VAL A 34 -7.31 7.48 -0.55
CA VAL A 34 -6.25 6.60 -1.07
C VAL A 34 -5.44 5.99 0.07
N ALA A 35 -5.10 6.75 1.11
CA ALA A 35 -4.41 6.22 2.29
C ALA A 35 -5.22 5.10 2.97
N VAL A 36 -6.53 5.27 3.14
CA VAL A 36 -7.40 4.23 3.71
C VAL A 36 -7.45 2.98 2.81
N VAL A 37 -7.57 3.16 1.50
CA VAL A 37 -7.59 2.03 0.54
C VAL A 37 -6.27 1.28 0.55
N MET A 38 -5.13 1.99 0.60
CA MET A 38 -3.80 1.37 0.66
C MET A 38 -3.59 0.59 1.97
N ASN A 39 -4.02 1.14 3.11
CA ASN A 39 -3.97 0.43 4.39
C ASN A 39 -4.82 -0.84 4.36
N LEU A 40 -6.01 -0.78 3.77
CA LEU A 40 -6.86 -1.95 3.60
C LEU A 40 -6.21 -3.00 2.70
N ALA A 41 -5.62 -2.58 1.57
CA ALA A 41 -4.91 -3.49 0.68
C ALA A 41 -3.74 -4.18 1.38
N GLN A 42 -2.98 -3.46 2.21
CA GLN A 42 -1.90 -4.03 3.01
C GLN A 42 -2.40 -5.08 4.01
N GLU A 43 -3.49 -4.79 4.73
CA GLU A 43 -4.07 -5.77 5.68
C GLU A 43 -4.57 -7.03 4.95
N VAL A 44 -5.21 -6.87 3.80
CA VAL A 44 -5.66 -8.01 2.97
C VAL A 44 -4.45 -8.83 2.49
N TRP A 45 -3.36 -8.19 2.08
CA TRP A 45 -2.14 -8.90 1.69
C TRP A 45 -1.54 -9.70 2.85
N VAL A 46 -1.46 -9.12 4.05
CA VAL A 46 -0.97 -9.83 5.25
C VAL A 46 -1.82 -11.07 5.56
N GLN A 47 -3.14 -10.99 5.34
CA GLN A 47 -4.02 -12.14 5.49
C GLN A 47 -3.78 -13.21 4.41
N GLU A 48 -3.56 -12.79 3.17
CA GLU A 48 -3.21 -13.67 2.06
C GLU A 48 -1.88 -14.40 2.32
N GLU A 49 -0.83 -13.70 2.78
CA GLU A 49 0.45 -14.34 3.15
C GLU A 49 0.28 -15.39 4.25
N ARG A 50 -0.54 -15.11 5.26
CA ARG A 50 -0.83 -16.09 6.33
C ARG A 50 -1.58 -17.30 5.79
N LEU A 51 -2.51 -17.11 4.86
CA LEU A 51 -3.22 -18.20 4.21
C LEU A 51 -2.26 -19.06 3.37
N LEU A 52 -1.41 -18.43 2.55
CA LEU A 52 -0.41 -19.14 1.74
C LEU A 52 0.53 -19.96 2.62
N ALA A 53 1.01 -19.40 3.74
CA ALA A 53 1.86 -20.14 4.67
C ALA A 53 1.16 -21.37 5.30
N LEU A 54 -0.15 -21.27 5.57
CA LEU A 54 -0.95 -22.40 6.04
C LEU A 54 -1.17 -23.46 4.94
N GLU A 55 -1.37 -23.03 3.70
CA GLU A 55 -1.51 -23.91 2.54
C GLU A 55 -0.21 -24.65 2.24
N GLU A 56 0.94 -23.97 2.28
CA GLU A 56 2.27 -24.59 2.18
C GLU A 56 2.48 -25.63 3.28
N ALA A 57 2.19 -25.26 4.54
CA ALA A 57 2.36 -26.18 5.68
C ALA A 57 1.46 -27.43 5.57
N LYS A 58 0.29 -27.31 4.96
CA LYS A 58 -0.68 -28.40 4.80
C LYS A 58 -0.39 -29.27 3.58
N SER A 59 -0.02 -28.67 2.45
CA SER A 59 0.21 -29.36 1.18
C SER A 59 1.63 -29.88 1.03
N GLY A 60 2.61 -29.25 1.69
CA GLY A 60 4.03 -29.48 1.47
C GLY A 60 4.56 -28.89 0.17
N GLU A 61 3.71 -28.21 -0.61
CA GLU A 61 4.11 -27.52 -1.84
C GLU A 61 4.57 -26.10 -1.50
N THR A 62 5.69 -25.68 -2.10
CA THR A 62 6.20 -24.32 -1.95
C THR A 62 5.42 -23.36 -2.85
N VAL A 63 4.92 -22.26 -2.29
CA VAL A 63 4.23 -21.22 -3.03
C VAL A 63 5.24 -20.16 -3.47
N ASP A 64 5.13 -19.73 -4.73
CA ASP A 64 5.82 -18.54 -5.21
C ASP A 64 5.12 -17.28 -4.70
N ARG A 65 5.61 -16.76 -3.57
CA ARG A 65 5.05 -15.58 -2.91
C ARG A 65 5.22 -14.31 -3.72
N ASP A 66 6.31 -14.18 -4.47
CA ASP A 66 6.58 -13.00 -5.29
C ASP A 66 5.60 -12.93 -6.47
N ALA A 67 5.31 -14.08 -7.10
CA ALA A 67 4.27 -14.17 -8.12
C ALA A 67 2.89 -13.79 -7.57
N LYS A 68 2.54 -14.27 -6.36
CA LYS A 68 1.27 -13.93 -5.70
C LYS A 68 1.17 -12.45 -5.32
N ALA A 69 2.26 -11.86 -4.84
CA ALA A 69 2.32 -10.43 -4.55
C ALA A 69 2.08 -9.61 -5.81
N LYS A 70 2.70 -10.01 -6.92
CA LYS A 70 2.49 -9.36 -8.21
C LYS A 70 1.03 -9.45 -8.67
N GLU A 71 0.41 -10.64 -8.61
CA GLU A 71 -1.00 -10.83 -8.94
C GLU A 71 -1.93 -9.97 -8.08
N PHE A 72 -1.64 -9.88 -6.79
CA PHE A 72 -2.38 -9.03 -5.85
C PHE A 72 -2.28 -7.55 -6.23
N ILE A 73 -1.06 -7.04 -6.43
CA ILE A 73 -0.80 -5.65 -6.82
C ILE A 73 -1.49 -5.35 -8.16
N ASP A 74 -1.39 -6.24 -9.13
CA ASP A 74 -2.04 -6.09 -10.43
C ASP A 74 -3.56 -5.98 -10.31
N ARG A 75 -4.16 -6.78 -9.44
CA ARG A 75 -5.60 -6.75 -9.15
C ARG A 75 -6.02 -5.46 -8.45
N VAL A 76 -5.26 -4.97 -7.47
CA VAL A 76 -5.55 -3.72 -6.74
C VAL A 76 -5.53 -2.52 -7.68
N PHE A 77 -4.55 -2.46 -8.60
CA PHE A 77 -4.37 -1.32 -9.49
C PHE A 77 -5.07 -1.46 -10.86
N ALA A 78 -5.69 -2.60 -11.17
CA ALA A 78 -6.43 -2.79 -12.42
C ALA A 78 -7.44 -1.66 -12.74
N PRO A 79 -8.22 -1.13 -11.77
CA PRO A 79 -9.20 -0.08 -12.05
C PRO A 79 -8.60 1.26 -12.53
N ILE A 80 -7.33 1.53 -12.20
CA ILE A 80 -6.68 2.82 -12.54
C ILE A 80 -5.74 2.75 -13.74
N ARG A 81 -5.44 1.55 -14.26
CA ARG A 81 -4.53 1.36 -15.41
C ARG A 81 -5.19 1.62 -16.77
N GLY A 82 -6.52 1.71 -16.82
CA GLY A 82 -7.30 1.90 -18.05
C GLY A 82 -8.15 3.18 -18.07
N ALA A 83 -7.92 4.10 -17.14
CA ALA A 83 -8.59 5.40 -17.04
C ALA A 83 -7.73 6.52 -17.62
#